data_AF-A0A935UIL7-F1
#
_entry.id   AF-A0A935UIL7-F1
#
_cell.length_a   1.000
_cell.length_b   1.000
_cell.length_c   1.000
_cell.angle_alpha   90.00
_cell.angle_beta   90.00
_cell.angle_gamma   90.00
#
_symmetry.space_group_name_H-M   'P 1'
#
loop_
_entity.id
_entity.type
_entity.pdbx_description
1 polymer ?
#
loop_
_entity_poly.entity_id
_entity_poly.type
_entity_poly.pdbx_seq_one_letter_code
_entity_poly.pdbx_strand_id
1 'polypeptide(L)'
;MNPTLLVGTFDLSMEEPRMARESGTNLPVLSGGTLCPATLFDGQTHFGVAVAVKADGKESYLMIPDATNITKGQPVYITKPVTINGEHLVAYLNSKSVSLPTSPDIAKFLDTASISCDAFYFSKNERDLTPAEVAGWEANHPGVTKPADNKVDEGALLMMFKLKFSEGLIGALTGDAHLGNLFDITGASLRVLRCRDSSKKILEEYAALLGEE
;
A
#
# COMPACT_ATOMS: atom_id res chain seq x y z
N MET A 1 -7.39 -49.90 5.55
CA MET A 1 -7.62 -48.48 5.89
C MET A 1 -8.00 -47.76 4.61
N ASN A 2 -9.23 -47.28 4.54
CA ASN A 2 -9.83 -46.55 3.42
C ASN A 2 -10.27 -45.19 3.97
N PRO A 3 -9.97 -44.05 3.34
CA PRO A 3 -10.69 -42.83 3.61
C PRO A 3 -11.84 -42.68 2.60
N THR A 4 -13.04 -42.46 3.12
CA THR A 4 -14.22 -42.05 2.35
C THR A 4 -14.59 -40.62 2.76
N LEU A 5 -14.93 -39.83 1.73
CA LEU A 5 -15.49 -38.48 1.69
C LEU A 5 -16.43 -38.11 2.86
N LEU A 6 -16.37 -36.86 3.31
CA LEU A 6 -17.44 -36.24 4.09
C LEU A 6 -17.83 -34.88 3.48
N VAL A 7 -19.05 -34.85 2.94
CA VAL A 7 -19.80 -33.69 2.45
C VAL A 7 -20.55 -33.10 3.66
N GLY A 8 -20.46 -31.79 3.87
CA GLY A 8 -21.23 -31.07 4.90
C GLY A 8 -22.31 -30.20 4.26
N THR A 9 -23.57 -30.51 4.58
CA THR A 9 -24.81 -29.81 4.22
C THR A 9 -25.11 -28.64 5.16
N PHE A 10 -25.72 -27.58 4.61
CA PHE A 10 -26.36 -26.47 5.33
C PHE A 10 -27.59 -26.94 6.11
N ASP A 11 -27.78 -26.43 7.34
CA ASP A 11 -29.08 -26.48 8.04
C ASP A 11 -29.37 -25.15 8.76
N LEU A 12 -30.62 -24.70 8.66
CA LEU A 12 -31.19 -23.44 9.14
C LEU A 12 -32.15 -23.75 10.30
N SER A 13 -31.77 -23.45 11.54
CA SER A 13 -32.74 -23.25 12.62
C SER A 13 -32.19 -22.31 13.70
N MET A 14 -33.04 -21.35 14.10
CA MET A 14 -32.82 -20.39 15.19
C MET A 14 -33.09 -21.04 16.53
N GLU A 15 -32.13 -20.98 17.46
CA GLU A 15 -32.32 -20.85 18.91
C GLU A 15 -31.03 -20.30 19.54
N GLU A 16 -31.08 -19.15 20.22
CA GLU A 16 -30.02 -18.67 21.13
C GLU A 16 -30.17 -19.40 22.49
N PRO A 17 -29.08 -19.81 23.19
CA PRO A 17 -28.40 -18.84 24.06
C PRO A 17 -26.88 -19.06 24.36
N ARG A 18 -26.22 -17.91 24.60
CA ARG A 18 -25.16 -17.62 25.59
C ARG A 18 -23.79 -18.33 25.54
N MET A 19 -22.79 -17.48 25.27
CA MET A 19 -21.46 -17.37 25.91
C MET A 19 -20.49 -18.55 25.75
N ALA A 20 -19.70 -18.49 24.67
CA ALA A 20 -18.29 -18.87 24.73
C ALA A 20 -17.45 -17.58 24.74
N ARG A 21 -17.02 -17.16 25.93
CA ARG A 21 -15.87 -16.27 26.07
C ARG A 21 -14.63 -17.13 25.86
N GLU A 22 -14.03 -17.08 24.69
CA GLU A 22 -12.61 -17.41 24.53
C GLU A 22 -11.91 -16.28 23.79
N SER A 23 -10.81 -15.87 24.41
CA SER A 23 -9.91 -14.81 24.02
C SER A 23 -9.10 -15.19 22.78
N GLY A 24 -8.80 -14.18 21.96
CA GLY A 24 -7.59 -14.20 21.13
C GLY A 24 -7.89 -13.97 19.67
N THR A 25 -7.65 -12.73 19.24
CA THR A 25 -7.59 -12.28 17.85
C THR A 25 -8.84 -12.62 17.02
N ASN A 26 -9.81 -11.69 17.01
CA ASN A 26 -10.66 -11.53 15.83
C ASN A 26 -9.71 -11.29 14.65
N LEU A 27 -9.37 -12.36 13.92
CA LEU A 27 -8.79 -12.18 12.61
C LEU A 27 -9.84 -11.38 11.84
N PRO A 28 -9.47 -10.21 11.29
CA PRO A 28 -10.36 -9.46 10.42
C PRO A 28 -10.86 -10.43 9.35
N VAL A 29 -12.18 -10.62 9.28
CA VAL A 29 -12.78 -11.18 8.08
C VAL A 29 -12.38 -10.21 6.97
N LEU A 30 -11.55 -10.67 6.03
CA LEU A 30 -11.18 -9.96 4.80
C LEU A 30 -12.45 -9.77 3.96
N SER A 31 -13.33 -8.89 4.44
CA SER A 31 -14.57 -8.47 3.80
C SER A 31 -14.31 -7.17 3.04
N GLY A 32 -13.23 -7.17 2.24
CA GLY A 32 -13.11 -6.27 1.11
C GLY A 32 -13.68 -7.01 -0.08
N GLY A 33 -14.85 -6.59 -0.57
CA GLY A 33 -15.64 -7.28 -1.61
C GLY A 33 -14.99 -7.38 -3.00
N THR A 34 -13.69 -7.27 -3.12
CA THR A 34 -12.93 -7.58 -4.33
C THR A 34 -11.53 -8.02 -3.89
N LEU A 35 -10.83 -8.83 -4.72
CA LEU A 35 -9.36 -9.08 -4.70
C LEU A 35 -8.89 -10.52 -4.43
N CYS A 36 -9.73 -11.55 -4.61
CA CYS A 36 -9.21 -12.77 -5.23
C CYS A 36 -9.34 -12.57 -6.75
N PRO A 37 -8.24 -12.21 -7.47
CA PRO A 37 -8.31 -12.07 -8.90
C PRO A 37 -8.86 -13.36 -9.52
N ALA A 38 -9.73 -13.23 -10.52
CA ALA A 38 -10.43 -14.38 -11.12
C ALA A 38 -9.48 -15.50 -11.59
N THR A 39 -8.24 -15.10 -11.91
CA THR A 39 -7.13 -15.98 -12.26
C THR A 39 -6.71 -16.98 -11.17
N LEU A 40 -7.11 -16.78 -9.91
CA LEU A 40 -6.82 -17.71 -8.80
C LEU A 40 -7.87 -18.84 -8.67
N PHE A 41 -8.92 -18.82 -9.49
CA PHE A 41 -9.91 -19.89 -9.57
C PHE A 41 -9.59 -20.86 -10.72
N ASP A 42 -8.34 -21.29 -10.83
CA ASP A 42 -7.84 -22.15 -11.90
C ASP A 42 -7.76 -23.65 -11.51
N GLY A 43 -8.18 -23.98 -10.29
CA GLY A 43 -8.13 -25.33 -9.73
C GLY A 43 -6.79 -25.68 -9.06
N GLN A 44 -5.84 -24.75 -8.96
CA GLN A 44 -4.58 -24.91 -8.24
C GLN A 44 -4.64 -24.33 -6.83
N THR A 45 -3.72 -24.76 -5.96
CA THR A 45 -3.56 -24.20 -4.61
C THR A 45 -2.74 -22.92 -4.68
N HIS A 46 -3.33 -21.80 -4.24
CA HIS A 46 -2.67 -20.51 -4.11
C HIS A 46 -2.50 -20.12 -2.63
N PHE A 47 -1.47 -19.34 -2.32
CA PHE A 47 -1.22 -18.86 -0.96
C PHE A 47 -1.28 -17.33 -0.94
N GLY A 48 -2.32 -16.77 -0.36
CA GLY A 48 -2.40 -15.33 -0.10
C GLY A 48 -1.70 -14.96 1.20
N VAL A 49 -1.02 -13.81 1.21
CA VAL A 49 -0.44 -13.20 2.43
C VAL A 49 -1.07 -11.84 2.64
N ALA A 50 -1.64 -11.64 3.83
CA ALA A 50 -2.13 -10.35 4.31
C ALA A 50 -1.32 -9.96 5.55
N VAL A 51 -0.58 -8.86 5.47
CA VAL A 51 0.17 -8.32 6.61
C VAL A 51 -0.59 -7.12 7.14
N ALA A 52 -1.10 -7.24 8.37
CA ALA A 52 -1.72 -6.13 9.07
C ALA A 52 -0.67 -5.06 9.37
N VAL A 53 -0.96 -3.83 8.95
CA VAL A 53 -0.15 -2.64 9.21
C VAL A 53 -1.03 -1.66 9.95
N LYS A 54 -0.69 -1.39 11.21
CA LYS A 54 -1.38 -0.38 12.02
C LYS A 54 -0.50 0.84 12.17
N ALA A 55 -1.00 1.98 11.72
CA ALA A 55 -0.36 3.27 11.93
C ALA A 55 -1.44 4.28 12.32
N ASP A 56 -1.14 5.12 13.31
CA ASP A 56 -2.09 6.10 13.84
C ASP A 56 -3.44 5.52 14.30
N GLY A 57 -3.42 4.34 14.93
CA GLY A 57 -4.63 3.69 15.41
C GLY A 57 -5.51 3.04 14.33
N LYS A 58 -5.28 3.33 13.04
CA LYS A 58 -6.00 2.75 11.90
C LYS A 58 -5.28 1.51 11.38
N GLU A 59 -6.04 0.46 11.13
CA GLU A 59 -5.54 -0.79 10.57
C GLU A 59 -5.69 -0.79 9.05
N SER A 60 -4.61 -1.09 8.35
CA SER A 60 -4.54 -1.35 6.90
C SER A 60 -3.88 -2.70 6.69
N TYR A 61 -3.94 -3.24 5.48
CA TYR A 61 -3.25 -4.49 5.13
C TYR A 61 -2.39 -4.28 3.89
N LEU A 62 -1.14 -4.74 3.95
CA LEU A 62 -0.36 -5.03 2.75
C LEU A 62 -0.77 -6.41 2.26
N MET A 63 -1.36 -6.45 1.07
CA MET A 63 -1.91 -7.65 0.46
C MET A 63 -1.01 -8.19 -0.63
N ILE A 64 -0.74 -9.49 -0.58
CA ILE A 64 -0.11 -10.29 -1.63
C ILE A 64 -1.10 -11.43 -1.95
N PRO A 65 -1.97 -11.28 -2.96
CA PRO A 65 -3.05 -12.23 -3.23
C PRO A 65 -2.57 -13.64 -3.57
N ASP A 66 -1.40 -13.77 -4.21
CA ASP A 66 -0.76 -15.05 -4.46
C ASP A 66 0.77 -14.95 -4.33
N ALA A 67 1.27 -15.35 -3.16
CA ALA A 67 2.68 -15.42 -2.83
C ALA A 67 3.43 -16.53 -3.59
N THR A 68 2.73 -17.51 -4.19
CA THR A 68 3.37 -18.57 -4.98
C THR A 68 3.86 -18.08 -6.34
N ASN A 69 3.29 -16.98 -6.84
CA ASN A 69 3.56 -16.45 -8.17
C ASN A 69 3.69 -14.91 -8.14
N ILE A 70 4.41 -14.34 -7.17
CA ILE A 70 4.70 -12.88 -7.11
C ILE A 70 5.34 -12.38 -8.43
N THR A 71 6.00 -13.27 -9.17
CA THR A 71 6.62 -13.00 -10.47
C THR A 71 5.65 -13.01 -11.67
N LYS A 72 4.40 -13.52 -11.53
CA LYS A 72 3.43 -13.65 -12.64
C LYS A 72 2.31 -12.59 -12.65
N GLY A 73 2.57 -11.45 -12.02
CA GLY A 73 1.73 -10.27 -12.22
C GLY A 73 0.51 -10.11 -11.34
N GLN A 74 0.42 -10.90 -10.26
CA GLN A 74 -0.57 -10.62 -9.23
C GLN A 74 -0.20 -9.36 -8.46
N PRO A 75 -1.16 -8.46 -8.21
CA PRO A 75 -0.85 -7.15 -7.66
C PRO A 75 -0.57 -7.22 -6.17
N VAL A 76 0.45 -6.50 -5.72
CA VAL A 76 0.69 -6.18 -4.31
C VAL A 76 0.11 -4.79 -4.05
N TYR A 77 -0.72 -4.66 -3.02
CA TYR A 77 -1.37 -3.38 -2.74
C TYR A 77 -1.69 -3.18 -1.26
N ILE A 78 -1.92 -1.92 -0.86
CA ILE A 78 -2.51 -1.61 0.45
C ILE A 78 -4.03 -1.46 0.34
N THR A 79 -4.76 -1.89 1.36
CA THR A 79 -6.22 -1.81 1.39
C THR A 79 -6.75 -0.46 1.85
N LYS A 80 -5.96 0.29 2.62
CA LYS A 80 -6.30 1.63 3.15
C LYS A 80 -5.05 2.50 3.26
N PRO A 81 -5.18 3.84 3.20
CA PRO A 81 -4.07 4.74 3.47
C PRO A 81 -3.40 4.44 4.82
N VAL A 82 -2.07 4.46 4.83
CA VAL A 82 -1.27 4.27 6.05
C VAL A 82 -0.62 5.59 6.41
N THR A 83 -0.87 6.12 7.61
CA THR A 83 -0.33 7.41 8.05
C THR A 83 0.52 7.26 9.30
N ILE A 84 1.72 7.83 9.27
CA ILE A 84 2.61 7.98 10.42
C ILE A 84 2.55 9.44 10.86
N ASN A 85 2.15 9.67 12.11
CA ASN A 85 2.23 10.98 12.75
C ASN A 85 3.56 11.09 13.49
N GLY A 86 4.26 12.20 13.29
CA GLY A 86 5.58 12.40 13.87
C GLY A 86 5.54 12.52 15.41
N GLU A 87 4.47 13.07 15.99
CA GLU A 87 4.23 13.05 17.45
C GLU A 87 4.29 11.62 18.02
N HIS A 88 3.58 10.68 17.39
CA HIS A 88 3.58 9.27 17.80
C HIS A 88 4.95 8.60 17.58
N LEU A 89 5.66 8.98 16.52
CA LEU A 89 7.03 8.52 16.27
C LEU A 89 8.00 8.99 17.36
N VAL A 90 7.91 10.25 17.77
CA VAL A 90 8.71 10.82 18.86
C VAL A 90 8.48 10.05 20.17
N ALA A 91 7.21 9.83 20.53
CA ALA A 91 6.85 9.05 21.71
C ALA A 91 7.45 7.63 21.67
N TYR A 92 7.38 6.96 20.52
CA TYR A 92 7.98 5.65 20.32
C TYR A 92 9.50 5.67 20.46
N LEU A 93 10.20 6.60 19.79
CA LEU A 93 11.66 6.68 19.82
C LEU A 93 12.19 6.98 21.23
N ASN A 94 11.52 7.87 21.97
CA ASN A 94 11.82 8.14 23.37
C ASN A 94 11.65 6.88 24.25
N SER A 95 10.59 6.08 24.02
CA SER A 95 10.38 4.81 24.73
C SER A 95 11.46 3.75 24.46
N LYS A 96 12.19 3.90 23.35
CA LYS A 96 13.31 3.04 22.96
C LYS A 96 14.68 3.63 23.31
N SER A 97 14.70 4.72 24.09
CA SER A 97 15.92 5.43 24.46
C SER A 97 16.75 5.90 23.26
N VAL A 98 16.09 6.15 22.12
CA VAL A 98 16.74 6.75 20.96
C VAL A 98 16.87 8.25 21.22
N SER A 99 18.11 8.73 21.20
CA SER A 99 18.40 10.16 21.39
C SER A 99 17.91 10.95 20.17
N LEU A 100 16.89 11.78 20.37
CA LEU A 100 16.40 12.70 19.35
C LEU A 100 17.23 14.00 19.35
N PRO A 101 17.29 14.72 18.22
CA PRO A 101 17.90 16.04 18.17
C PRO A 101 17.26 16.99 19.19
N THR A 102 18.08 17.70 19.97
CA THR A 102 17.61 18.65 21.00
C THR A 102 17.28 20.03 20.44
N SER A 103 17.47 20.25 19.14
CA SER A 103 17.07 21.50 18.47
C SER A 103 15.55 21.67 18.58
N PRO A 104 15.07 22.80 19.15
CA PRO A 104 13.63 23.08 19.27
C PRO A 104 12.90 23.04 17.92
N ASP A 105 13.57 23.47 16.85
CA ASP A 105 13.00 23.54 15.50
C ASP A 105 12.79 22.15 14.90
N ILE A 106 13.72 21.23 15.15
CA ILE A 106 13.60 19.83 14.70
C ILE A 106 12.53 19.09 15.51
N ALA A 107 12.43 19.34 16.81
CA ALA A 107 11.36 18.79 17.64
C ALA A 107 9.99 19.28 17.15
N LYS A 108 9.85 20.59 16.90
CA LYS A 108 8.63 21.18 16.35
C LYS A 108 8.27 20.64 14.96
N PHE A 109 9.25 20.41 14.10
CA PHE A 109 9.04 19.75 12.82
C PHE A 109 8.46 18.34 12.99
N LEU A 110 9.04 17.52 13.89
CA LEU A 110 8.57 16.16 14.11
C LEU A 110 7.15 16.15 14.69
N ASP A 111 6.81 17.05 15.60
CA ASP A 111 5.47 17.11 16.19
C ASP A 111 4.39 17.54 15.19
N THR A 112 4.76 18.35 14.19
CA THR A 112 3.80 18.91 13.21
C THR A 112 3.72 18.11 11.90
N ALA A 113 4.65 17.18 11.66
CA ALA A 113 4.73 16.41 10.43
C ALA A 113 3.88 15.13 10.47
N SER A 114 3.18 14.86 9.37
CA SER A 114 2.60 13.54 9.08
C SER A 114 3.06 13.06 7.71
N ILE A 115 3.38 11.77 7.60
CA ILE A 115 3.73 11.10 6.34
C ILE A 115 2.68 10.02 6.08
N SER A 116 2.00 10.09 4.94
CA SER A 116 1.05 9.06 4.52
C SER A 116 1.47 8.38 3.23
N CYS A 117 1.21 7.08 3.17
CA CYS A 117 1.10 6.30 1.96
C CYS A 117 -0.39 6.19 1.64
N ASP A 118 -0.85 7.06 0.73
CA ASP A 118 -2.27 7.18 0.37
C ASP A 118 -2.69 6.05 -0.58
N ALA A 119 -1.76 5.56 -1.42
CA ALA A 119 -2.00 4.46 -2.34
C ALA A 119 -0.69 3.71 -2.60
N PHE A 120 -0.78 2.38 -2.69
CA PHE A 120 0.29 1.52 -3.16
C PHE A 120 -0.33 0.38 -3.96
N TYR A 121 -0.03 0.33 -5.26
CA TYR A 121 -0.38 -0.75 -6.16
C TYR A 121 0.83 -1.06 -7.01
N PHE A 122 1.19 -2.33 -7.07
CA PHE A 122 2.26 -2.81 -7.92
C PHE A 122 1.87 -4.15 -8.53
N SER A 123 1.87 -4.24 -9.86
CA SER A 123 1.88 -5.52 -10.56
C SER A 123 3.11 -5.61 -11.46
N LYS A 124 3.45 -6.85 -11.84
CA LYS A 124 4.41 -7.15 -12.90
C LYS A 124 3.67 -7.60 -14.14
N ASN A 125 4.11 -7.19 -15.32
CA ASN A 125 3.61 -7.77 -16.55
C ASN A 125 4.70 -7.69 -17.62
N GLU A 126 5.52 -8.72 -17.71
CA GLU A 126 6.60 -8.75 -18.67
C GLU A 126 6.07 -9.13 -20.06
N ARG A 127 6.51 -8.39 -21.07
CA ARG A 127 6.40 -8.84 -22.46
C ARG A 127 7.73 -8.77 -23.16
N ASP A 128 7.85 -9.59 -24.20
CA ASP A 128 8.95 -9.48 -25.13
C ASP A 128 8.82 -8.20 -25.98
N LEU A 129 9.95 -7.56 -26.22
CA LEU A 129 10.07 -6.47 -27.19
C LEU A 129 9.90 -7.03 -28.60
N THR A 130 9.17 -6.29 -29.44
CA THR A 130 9.08 -6.61 -30.86
C THR A 130 10.42 -6.31 -31.54
N PRO A 131 10.73 -6.95 -32.69
CA PRO A 131 11.97 -6.67 -33.43
C PRO A 131 12.16 -5.19 -33.78
N ALA A 132 11.07 -4.48 -34.07
CA ALA A 132 11.09 -3.05 -34.36
C ALA A 132 11.46 -2.21 -33.13
N GLU A 133 10.93 -2.56 -31.94
CA GLU A 133 11.28 -1.87 -30.69
C GLU A 133 12.72 -2.15 -30.27
N VAL A 134 13.20 -3.37 -30.49
CA VAL A 134 14.61 -3.72 -30.26
C VAL A 134 15.52 -2.87 -31.15
N ALA A 135 15.20 -2.75 -32.44
CA ALA A 135 15.99 -1.97 -33.39
C ALA A 135 15.92 -0.46 -33.13
N GLY A 136 14.77 0.04 -32.65
CA GLY A 136 14.54 1.45 -32.36
C GLY A 136 14.81 1.87 -30.91
N TRP A 137 15.37 0.99 -30.06
CA TRP A 137 15.42 1.22 -28.62
C TRP A 137 16.11 2.52 -28.23
N GLU A 138 17.34 2.74 -28.71
CA GLU A 138 18.14 3.93 -28.34
C GLU A 138 17.48 5.24 -28.80
N ALA A 139 16.83 5.22 -29.97
CA ALA A 139 16.12 6.38 -30.50
C ALA A 139 14.86 6.71 -29.69
N ASN A 140 14.14 5.69 -29.22
CA ASN A 140 12.90 5.84 -28.47
C ASN A 140 13.10 6.01 -26.95
N HIS A 141 14.26 5.59 -26.43
CA HIS A 141 14.59 5.61 -25.00
C HIS A 141 16.03 6.14 -24.78
N PRO A 142 16.31 7.41 -25.11
CA PRO A 142 17.66 7.96 -25.03
C PRO A 142 18.19 7.90 -23.59
N GLY A 143 19.38 7.33 -23.42
CA GLY A 143 20.05 7.19 -22.12
C GLY A 143 19.53 6.03 -21.25
N VAL A 144 18.61 5.21 -21.75
CA VAL A 144 18.11 4.02 -21.05
C VAL A 144 18.75 2.76 -21.62
N THR A 145 19.46 2.00 -20.80
CA THR A 145 20.03 0.70 -21.21
C THR A 145 18.92 -0.27 -21.57
N LYS A 146 19.02 -0.86 -22.76
CA LYS A 146 18.08 -1.90 -23.21
C LYS A 146 18.17 -3.13 -22.29
N PRO A 147 17.05 -3.72 -21.87
CA PRO A 147 17.02 -4.99 -21.15
C PRO A 147 17.78 -6.09 -21.90
N ALA A 148 18.65 -6.82 -21.20
CA ALA A 148 19.51 -7.85 -21.80
C ALA A 148 18.71 -9.06 -22.35
N ASP A 149 17.56 -9.34 -21.77
CA ASP A 149 16.62 -10.38 -22.18
C ASP A 149 15.57 -9.89 -23.20
N ASN A 150 15.66 -8.63 -23.63
CA ASN A 150 14.67 -7.95 -24.47
C ASN A 150 13.23 -8.02 -23.92
N LYS A 151 13.06 -8.07 -22.59
CA LYS A 151 11.75 -7.98 -21.96
C LYS A 151 11.55 -6.62 -21.31
N VAL A 152 10.32 -6.13 -21.37
CA VAL A 152 9.92 -4.91 -20.66
C VAL A 152 8.79 -5.23 -19.68
N ASP A 153 8.89 -4.67 -18.49
CA ASP A 153 7.82 -4.73 -17.49
C ASP A 153 6.81 -3.61 -17.73
N GLU A 154 5.57 -4.02 -17.97
CA GLU A 154 4.41 -3.18 -18.24
C GLU A 154 3.38 -3.26 -17.13
N GLY A 155 3.74 -3.90 -16.01
CA GLY A 155 2.90 -3.99 -14.84
C GLY A 155 2.54 -2.60 -14.30
N ALA A 156 1.33 -2.47 -13.79
CA ALA A 156 0.84 -1.20 -13.29
C ALA A 156 1.55 -0.84 -11.98
N LEU A 157 1.94 0.42 -11.84
CA LEU A 157 2.52 0.97 -10.61
C LEU A 157 1.75 2.23 -10.27
N LEU A 158 1.21 2.29 -9.08
CA LEU A 158 0.69 3.51 -8.47
C LEU A 158 1.24 3.61 -7.06
N MET A 159 1.99 4.68 -6.79
CA MET A 159 2.38 5.05 -5.44
C MET A 159 1.99 6.49 -5.20
N MET A 160 1.33 6.75 -4.09
CA MET A 160 0.98 8.10 -3.64
C MET A 160 1.46 8.29 -2.22
N PHE A 161 2.34 9.27 -2.06
CA PHE A 161 2.84 9.69 -0.76
C PHE A 161 2.47 11.14 -0.52
N LYS A 162 2.10 11.46 0.72
CA LYS A 162 1.79 12.82 1.12
C LYS A 162 2.49 13.15 2.42
N LEU A 163 3.12 14.30 2.45
CA LEU A 163 3.59 14.96 3.65
C LEU A 163 2.60 16.08 3.98
N LYS A 164 2.27 16.23 5.26
CA LYS A 164 1.50 17.37 5.77
C LYS A 164 2.22 17.96 6.98
N PHE A 165 2.10 19.27 7.12
CA PHE A 165 2.60 20.04 8.25
C PHE A 165 1.43 20.81 8.85
N SER A 166 1.02 20.47 10.08
CA SER A 166 -0.14 21.09 10.73
C SER A 166 0.02 22.59 10.97
N GLU A 167 1.26 23.05 11.20
CA GLU A 167 1.60 24.46 11.44
C GLU A 167 2.44 25.09 10.33
N GLY A 168 2.66 24.38 9.21
CA GLY A 168 3.56 24.82 8.14
C GLY A 168 5.05 24.51 8.39
N LEU A 169 5.78 24.15 7.34
CA LEU A 169 7.18 23.76 7.38
C LEU A 169 8.13 24.92 7.71
N ILE A 170 7.94 26.09 7.08
CA ILE A 170 8.85 27.24 7.17
C ILE A 170 8.75 27.85 8.56
N GLY A 171 7.54 28.10 9.07
CA GLY A 171 7.34 28.57 10.43
C GLY A 171 7.81 27.56 11.48
N ALA A 172 7.68 26.25 11.22
CA ALA A 172 8.18 25.22 12.12
C ALA A 172 9.72 25.16 12.18
N LEU A 173 10.41 25.26 11.04
CA LEU A 173 11.87 25.16 10.98
C LEU A 173 12.60 26.45 11.37
N THR A 174 11.98 27.61 11.21
CA THR A 174 12.63 28.91 11.50
C THR A 174 12.22 29.51 12.86
N GLY A 175 11.11 29.05 13.45
CA GLY A 175 10.54 29.64 14.65
C GLY A 175 9.85 30.99 14.43
N ASP A 176 9.76 31.49 13.20
CA ASP A 176 9.17 32.79 12.86
C ASP A 176 7.73 32.65 12.33
N ALA A 177 6.75 32.98 13.18
CA ALA A 177 5.33 32.92 12.83
C ALA A 177 4.93 33.98 11.79
N HIS A 178 5.61 35.13 11.72
CA HIS A 178 5.33 36.14 10.70
C HIS A 178 5.79 35.69 9.32
N LEU A 179 6.96 35.05 9.25
CA LEU A 179 7.47 34.46 8.02
C LEU A 179 6.56 33.33 7.51
N GLY A 180 6.13 32.43 8.40
CA GLY A 180 5.16 31.38 8.07
C GLY A 180 3.81 31.95 7.58
N ASN A 181 3.29 32.99 8.24
CA ASN A 181 2.04 33.63 7.81
C ASN A 181 2.12 34.29 6.43
N LEU A 182 3.32 34.68 5.97
CA LEU A 182 3.53 35.26 4.65
C LEU A 182 3.57 34.18 3.56
N PHE A 183 4.32 33.11 3.80
CA PHE A 183 4.47 31.98 2.89
C PHE A 183 4.90 30.74 3.67
N ASP A 184 4.02 29.74 3.72
CA ASP A 184 4.35 28.45 4.31
C ASP A 184 4.01 27.27 3.40
N ILE A 185 4.74 26.17 3.60
CA ILE A 185 4.53 24.89 2.95
C ILE A 185 3.76 24.02 3.94
N THR A 186 2.48 23.82 3.68
CA THR A 186 1.58 23.00 4.51
C THR A 186 1.59 21.52 4.14
N GLY A 187 2.24 21.17 3.02
CA GLY A 187 2.43 19.80 2.62
C GLY A 187 3.10 19.67 1.26
N ALA A 188 3.45 18.43 0.95
CA ALA A 188 3.97 18.02 -0.36
C ALA A 188 3.35 16.67 -0.73
N SER A 189 3.11 16.44 -2.02
CA SER A 189 2.62 15.13 -2.49
C SER A 189 3.50 14.62 -3.62
N LEU A 190 3.88 13.36 -3.53
CA LEU A 190 4.58 12.64 -4.59
C LEU A 190 3.65 11.56 -5.15
N ARG A 191 3.46 11.57 -6.46
CA ARG A 191 2.79 10.49 -7.18
C ARG A 191 3.77 9.87 -8.16
N VAL A 192 3.90 8.55 -8.09
CA VAL A 192 4.60 7.74 -9.08
C VAL A 192 3.57 6.87 -9.77
N LEU A 193 3.51 6.98 -11.10
CA LEU A 193 2.53 6.28 -11.92
C LEU A 193 3.23 5.64 -13.12
N ARG A 194 2.99 4.34 -13.31
CA ARG A 194 3.23 3.61 -14.56
C ARG A 194 1.93 2.91 -14.93
N CYS A 195 1.32 3.33 -16.02
CA CYS A 195 0.04 2.80 -16.46
C CYS A 195 -0.02 2.77 -17.98
N ARG A 196 -0.22 1.59 -18.55
CA ARG A 196 -0.68 1.44 -19.93
C ARG A 196 -2.20 1.52 -19.99
N ASP A 197 -2.75 1.78 -21.17
CA ASP A 197 -4.21 1.84 -21.38
C ASP A 197 -4.92 0.57 -20.92
N SER A 198 -4.31 -0.60 -21.13
CA SER A 198 -4.82 -1.90 -20.68
C SER A 198 -4.96 -2.03 -19.16
N SER A 199 -4.15 -1.30 -18.39
CA SER A 199 -4.14 -1.35 -16.93
C SER A 199 -4.87 -0.18 -16.27
N LYS A 200 -5.35 0.79 -17.07
CA LYS A 200 -5.95 2.03 -16.59
C LYS A 200 -7.18 1.77 -15.72
N LYS A 201 -8.11 0.94 -16.21
CA LYS A 201 -9.34 0.63 -15.50
C LYS A 201 -9.08 0.03 -14.11
N ILE A 202 -8.09 -0.86 -14.00
CA ILE A 202 -7.73 -1.51 -12.73
C ILE A 202 -7.21 -0.47 -11.72
N LEU A 203 -6.37 0.47 -12.15
CA LEU A 203 -5.88 1.53 -11.26
C LEU A 203 -6.98 2.53 -10.89
N GLU A 204 -7.92 2.82 -11.79
CA GLU A 204 -9.07 3.68 -11.50
C GLU A 204 -10.01 3.04 -10.46
N GLU A 205 -10.33 1.76 -10.62
CA GLU A 205 -11.14 1.00 -9.66
C GLU A 205 -10.42 0.92 -8.30
N TYR A 206 -9.12 0.64 -8.29
CA TYR A 206 -8.32 0.64 -7.06
C TYR A 206 -8.31 2.01 -6.37
N ALA A 207 -8.10 3.09 -7.12
CA ALA A 207 -8.09 4.44 -6.56
C ALA A 207 -9.47 4.85 -6.02
N ALA A 208 -10.56 4.43 -6.67
CA ALA A 208 -11.91 4.67 -6.19
C ALA A 208 -12.17 3.99 -4.83
N LEU A 209 -11.72 2.73 -4.66
CA LEU A 209 -11.85 2.00 -3.39
C LEU A 209 -11.17 2.71 -2.22
N LEU A 210 -10.03 3.37 -2.46
CA LEU A 210 -9.32 4.14 -1.44
C LEU A 210 -10.00 5.46 -1.07
N GLY A 211 -10.90 5.97 -1.92
CA GLY A 211 -11.57 7.26 -1.75
C GLY A 211 -12.95 7.20 -1.12
N GLU A 212 -13.49 6.00 -0.88
CA GLU A 212 -14.82 5.78 -0.24
C GLU A 212 -14.77 5.72 1.30
N GLU A 213 -13.61 5.97 1.93
CA GLU A 213 -13.43 6.08 3.40
C GLU A 213 -13.14 7.51 3.88
#